data_AF-A0AAD7NJZ8-F1
#
_entry.id   AF-A0AAD7NJZ8-F1
#
_cell.length_a   1.000
_cell.length_b   1.000
_cell.length_c   1.000
_cell.angle_alpha   90.00
_cell.angle_beta   90.00
_cell.angle_gamma   90.00
#
_symmetry.space_group_name_H-M   'P 1'
#
loop_
_entity.id
_entity.type
_entity.pdbx_description
1 polymer ?
#
loop_
_entity_poly.entity_id
_entity_poly.type
_entity_poly.pdbx_seq_one_letter_code
_entity_poly.pdbx_strand_id
1 'polypeptide(L)'
;MAPAPPGPMPAPPFHFSTPVPPSEIDASGTLTLLPLRMGSMDDVASTANRDLKEEWAAAFGKPPSGAAGGSPHGHVATVGIPECLPERVYMCAYIMDYMIWHDDLADADRVDAGDKWKALSARRSLSANFNVGIDSTSTLSLPHTSESLERRMINRLLALDQPAASALLHEWELYATYSAESFAKEFPTLDEYIEHRFYDADLPLYYAVSALGVTCLPLTPQSNPSPHH
;
A
#
# COMPACT_ATOMS: atom_id res chain seq x y z
N MET A 1 13.75 18.36 44.42
CA MET A 1 14.51 17.80 43.28
C MET A 1 13.51 17.33 42.26
N ALA A 2 13.56 17.85 41.04
CA ALA A 2 12.79 17.28 39.93
C ALA A 2 13.38 15.91 39.55
N PRO A 3 12.57 14.92 39.14
CA PRO A 3 13.09 13.65 38.65
C PRO A 3 13.94 13.90 37.40
N ALA A 4 15.06 13.16 37.30
CA ALA A 4 15.88 13.19 36.10
C ALA A 4 15.05 12.79 34.88
N PRO A 5 15.26 13.42 33.72
CA PRO A 5 14.58 13.00 32.50
C PRO A 5 14.85 11.53 32.23
N PRO A 6 13.86 10.76 31.74
CA PRO A 6 14.08 9.37 31.36
C PRO A 6 15.26 9.33 30.38
N GLY A 7 16.21 8.43 30.64
CA GLY A 7 17.32 8.18 29.72
C GLY A 7 16.79 7.78 28.33
N PRO A 8 17.60 7.89 27.27
CA PRO A 8 17.19 7.47 25.95
C PRO A 8 16.69 6.03 26.03
N MET A 9 15.46 5.81 25.56
CA MET A 9 14.94 4.45 25.40
C MET A 9 15.97 3.67 24.58
N PRO A 10 16.43 2.49 25.03
CA PRO A 10 17.30 1.66 24.20
C PRO A 10 16.57 1.40 22.89
N ALA A 11 17.23 1.67 21.77
CA ALA A 11 16.66 1.37 20.47
C ALA A 11 16.25 -0.12 20.46
N PRO A 12 14.99 -0.46 20.11
CA PRO A 12 14.62 -1.85 19.95
C PRO A 12 15.62 -2.49 18.96
N PRO A 13 16.07 -3.72 19.21
CA PRO A 13 17.04 -4.35 18.33
C PRO A 13 16.47 -4.43 16.91
N PHE A 14 17.18 -3.84 15.96
CA PHE A 14 16.93 -4.02 14.53
C PHE A 14 17.39 -5.43 14.16
N HIS A 15 16.48 -6.27 13.68
CA HIS A 15 16.73 -7.68 13.38
C HIS A 15 16.83 -7.94 11.89
N PHE A 16 16.09 -7.18 11.09
CA PHE A 16 15.90 -7.50 9.67
C PHE A 16 16.51 -6.46 8.73
N SER A 17 17.20 -5.45 9.25
CA SER A 17 17.83 -4.41 8.43
C SER A 17 19.27 -4.04 8.82
N THR A 18 19.97 -3.44 7.86
CA THR A 18 21.29 -2.83 8.06
C THR A 18 21.22 -1.31 7.91
N PRO A 19 22.01 -0.53 8.67
CA PRO A 19 22.05 0.92 8.48
C PRO A 19 22.68 1.28 7.13
N VAL A 20 22.09 2.24 6.42
CA VAL A 20 22.68 2.81 5.20
C VAL A 20 23.72 3.86 5.60
N PRO A 21 24.93 3.85 5.02
CA PRO A 21 25.96 4.85 5.33
C PRO A 21 25.49 6.28 5.03
N PRO A 22 25.72 7.27 5.93
CA PRO A 22 25.35 8.67 5.69
C PRO A 22 25.90 9.24 4.38
N SER A 23 27.11 8.83 3.97
CA SER A 23 27.70 9.26 2.69
C SER A 23 26.90 8.82 1.47
N GLU A 24 26.20 7.69 1.53
CA GLU A 24 25.32 7.23 0.45
C GLU A 24 24.01 8.02 0.43
N ILE A 25 23.49 8.36 1.62
CA ILE A 25 22.32 9.24 1.78
C ILE A 25 22.64 10.62 1.20
N ASP A 26 23.75 11.23 1.60
CA ASP A 26 24.20 12.53 1.09
C ASP A 26 24.38 12.51 -0.44
N ALA A 27 24.99 11.44 -0.96
CA ALA A 27 25.21 11.27 -2.40
C ALA A 27 23.90 11.10 -3.19
N SER A 28 22.82 10.62 -2.57
CA SER A 28 21.51 10.48 -3.23
C SER A 28 20.81 11.82 -3.48
N GLY A 29 21.25 12.91 -2.84
CA GLY A 29 20.60 14.22 -2.91
C GLY A 29 19.28 14.32 -2.14
N THR A 30 18.93 13.30 -1.35
CA THR A 30 17.77 13.35 -0.45
C THR A 30 17.94 14.43 0.63
N LEU A 31 16.82 15.01 1.06
CA LEU A 31 16.78 16.04 2.11
C LEU A 31 16.55 15.45 3.52
N THR A 32 16.57 14.12 3.66
CA THR A 32 16.35 13.50 4.97
C THR A 32 17.54 13.72 5.92
N LEU A 33 17.22 14.03 7.17
CA LEU A 33 18.18 14.02 8.29
C LEU A 33 17.99 12.78 9.18
N LEU A 34 17.05 11.90 8.82
CA LEU A 34 16.76 10.70 9.57
C LEU A 34 17.74 9.57 9.19
N PRO A 35 18.19 8.75 10.16
CA PRO A 35 18.92 7.53 9.85
C PRO A 35 18.11 6.63 8.90
N LEU A 36 18.74 6.17 7.83
CA LEU A 36 18.14 5.23 6.89
C LEU A 36 18.61 3.80 7.18
N ARG A 37 17.72 2.83 6.99
CA ARG A 37 18.04 1.41 7.06
C ARG A 37 17.51 0.71 5.82
N MET A 38 18.20 -0.34 5.41
CA MET A 38 17.81 -1.20 4.29
C MET A 38 17.43 -2.58 4.83
N GLY A 39 16.22 -3.03 4.54
CA GLY A 39 15.77 -4.39 4.81
C GLY A 39 16.68 -5.43 4.15
N SER A 40 16.91 -6.54 4.84
CA SER A 40 17.88 -7.56 4.44
C SER A 40 17.43 -8.45 3.28
N MET A 41 16.15 -8.38 2.90
CA MET A 41 15.52 -9.22 1.87
C MET A 41 15.08 -8.41 0.64
N ASP A 42 15.91 -7.47 0.21
CA ASP A 42 15.65 -6.64 -0.98
C ASP A 42 15.53 -7.46 -2.29
N ASP A 43 16.21 -8.60 -2.35
CA ASP A 43 16.11 -9.59 -3.42
C ASP A 43 14.72 -10.24 -3.49
N VAL A 44 14.08 -10.47 -2.33
CA VAL A 44 12.71 -10.97 -2.23
C VAL A 44 11.72 -9.91 -2.71
N ALA A 45 11.90 -8.65 -2.31
CA ALA A 45 11.08 -7.54 -2.78
C ALA A 45 11.21 -7.36 -4.31
N SER A 46 12.44 -7.40 -4.83
CA SER A 46 12.72 -7.36 -6.27
C SER A 46 12.11 -8.55 -7.03
N THR A 47 12.03 -9.72 -6.39
CA THR A 47 11.35 -10.90 -6.96
C THR A 47 9.84 -10.69 -7.02
N ALA A 48 9.22 -10.17 -5.96
CA ALA A 48 7.80 -9.82 -5.96
C ALA A 48 7.44 -8.82 -7.06
N ASN A 49 8.26 -7.77 -7.25
CA ASN A 49 8.10 -6.78 -8.32
C ASN A 49 8.09 -7.43 -9.71
N ARG A 50 9.07 -8.32 -9.97
CA ARG A 50 9.16 -9.06 -11.24
C ARG A 50 7.96 -9.98 -11.46
N ASP A 51 7.59 -10.75 -10.45
CA ASP A 51 6.46 -11.67 -10.53
C ASP A 51 5.15 -10.92 -10.81
N LEU A 52 4.91 -9.80 -10.11
CA LEU A 52 3.74 -8.96 -10.38
C LEU A 52 3.80 -8.37 -11.79
N LYS A 53 4.97 -7.94 -12.28
CA LYS A 53 5.10 -7.41 -13.65
C LYS A 53 4.67 -8.43 -14.70
N GLU A 54 5.04 -9.69 -14.51
CA GLU A 54 4.64 -10.81 -15.38
C GLU A 54 3.13 -11.09 -15.27
N GLU A 55 2.60 -11.16 -14.03
CA GLU A 55 1.17 -11.36 -13.79
C GLU A 55 0.32 -10.20 -14.36
N TRP A 56 0.81 -8.97 -14.25
CA TRP A 56 0.20 -7.76 -14.82
C TRP A 56 0.19 -7.84 -16.34
N ALA A 57 1.31 -8.19 -16.97
CA ALA A 57 1.37 -8.35 -18.42
C ALA A 57 0.40 -9.41 -18.92
N ALA A 58 0.27 -10.54 -18.20
CA ALA A 58 -0.72 -11.57 -18.50
C ALA A 58 -2.16 -11.07 -18.29
N ALA A 59 -2.40 -10.25 -17.26
CA ALA A 59 -3.73 -9.76 -16.90
C ALA A 59 -4.24 -8.64 -17.82
N PHE A 60 -3.37 -7.72 -18.22
CA PHE A 60 -3.70 -6.50 -18.97
C PHE A 60 -3.20 -6.52 -20.42
N GLY A 61 -2.51 -7.58 -20.85
CA GLY A 61 -2.00 -7.75 -22.21
C GLY A 61 -0.75 -6.92 -22.55
N LYS A 62 -0.27 -6.11 -21.59
CA LYS A 62 0.96 -5.30 -21.70
C LYS A 62 1.59 -5.16 -20.32
N PRO A 63 2.93 -5.06 -20.22
CA PRO A 63 3.58 -4.79 -18.95
C PRO A 63 3.19 -3.38 -18.44
N PRO A 64 3.25 -3.17 -17.12
CA PRO A 64 3.08 -1.85 -16.53
C PRO A 64 4.24 -0.91 -16.92
N SER A 65 4.02 0.40 -16.82
CA SER A 65 5.04 1.44 -17.01
C SER A 65 5.92 1.59 -15.77
N GLY A 66 7.20 1.94 -15.98
CA GLY A 66 8.12 2.21 -14.88
C GLY A 66 8.56 0.97 -14.10
N ALA A 67 9.14 1.21 -12.93
CA ALA A 67 9.68 0.18 -12.03
C ALA A 67 8.83 -0.01 -10.75
N ALA A 68 7.73 0.75 -10.61
CA ALA A 68 6.99 0.90 -9.36
C ALA A 68 7.94 1.21 -8.18
N GLY A 69 7.94 0.37 -7.14
CA GLY A 69 8.77 0.52 -5.97
C GLY A 69 10.25 0.15 -6.16
N GLY A 70 10.62 -0.45 -7.29
CA GLY A 70 11.99 -0.87 -7.56
C GLY A 70 12.93 0.27 -7.98
N SER A 71 14.14 0.29 -7.43
CA SER A 71 15.20 1.23 -7.82
C SER A 71 16.59 0.59 -7.77
N PRO A 72 17.62 1.20 -8.39
CA PRO A 72 19.02 0.77 -8.22
C PRO A 72 19.55 0.82 -6.78
N HIS A 73 18.85 1.52 -5.88
CA HIS A 73 19.21 1.68 -4.48
C HIS A 73 18.40 0.78 -3.54
N GLY A 74 17.56 -0.11 -4.08
CA GLY A 74 16.68 -0.99 -3.33
C GLY A 74 15.19 -0.71 -3.60
N HIS A 75 14.35 -1.57 -3.05
CA HIS A 75 12.90 -1.51 -3.17
C HIS A 75 12.27 -0.59 -2.12
N VAL A 76 11.21 0.13 -2.46
CA VAL A 76 10.50 1.01 -1.50
C VAL A 76 9.98 0.26 -0.27
N ALA A 77 9.63 -1.02 -0.42
CA ALA A 77 9.17 -1.86 0.68
C ALA A 77 10.27 -2.16 1.71
N THR A 78 11.52 -2.34 1.28
CA THR A 78 12.66 -2.64 2.18
C THR A 78 13.33 -1.39 2.71
N VAL A 79 13.19 -0.26 2.03
CA VAL A 79 13.62 1.05 2.53
C VAL A 79 12.59 1.65 3.48
N GLY A 80 11.30 1.53 3.13
CA GLY A 80 10.18 2.10 3.87
C GLY A 80 9.74 1.27 5.08
N ILE A 81 9.89 -0.06 4.99
CA ILE A 81 9.60 -1.00 6.08
C ILE A 81 10.86 -1.85 6.35
N PRO A 82 11.95 -1.26 6.84
CA PRO A 82 13.24 -1.96 6.95
C PRO A 82 13.19 -3.13 7.93
N GLU A 83 12.31 -3.08 8.93
CA GLU A 83 12.07 -4.17 9.88
C GLU A 83 10.85 -5.03 9.50
N CYS A 84 10.51 -5.11 8.21
CA CYS A 84 9.48 -6.01 7.72
C CYS A 84 9.85 -7.46 8.05
N LEU A 85 8.87 -8.22 8.53
CA LEU A 85 9.04 -9.65 8.82
C LEU A 85 9.42 -10.39 7.53
N PRO A 86 10.47 -11.24 7.54
CA PRO A 86 10.96 -11.95 6.37
C PRO A 86 9.88 -12.61 5.51
N GLU A 87 8.93 -13.30 6.15
CA GLU A 87 7.83 -14.01 5.50
C GLU A 87 6.77 -13.08 4.88
N ARG A 88 6.81 -11.77 5.18
CA ARG A 88 5.84 -10.76 4.71
C ARG A 88 6.43 -9.82 3.66
N VAL A 89 7.76 -9.75 3.51
CA VAL A 89 8.46 -8.85 2.57
C VAL A 89 7.91 -9.01 1.15
N TYR A 90 7.74 -10.25 0.67
CA TYR A 90 7.21 -10.51 -0.67
C TYR A 90 5.85 -9.85 -0.89
N MET A 91 4.90 -10.09 0.03
CA MET A 91 3.55 -9.54 -0.14
C MET A 91 3.49 -8.04 0.06
N CYS A 92 4.32 -7.46 0.94
CA CYS A 92 4.42 -6.01 1.11
C CYS A 92 4.96 -5.32 -0.15
N ALA A 93 6.00 -5.89 -0.77
CA ALA A 93 6.50 -5.38 -2.04
C ALA A 93 5.45 -5.52 -3.16
N TYR A 94 4.84 -6.70 -3.28
CA TYR A 94 3.82 -7.00 -4.27
C TYR A 94 2.64 -6.02 -4.21
N ILE A 95 2.09 -5.76 -3.01
CA ILE A 95 0.94 -4.86 -2.86
C ILE A 95 1.31 -3.40 -3.13
N MET A 96 2.48 -2.94 -2.66
CA MET A 96 2.96 -1.58 -2.94
C MET A 96 3.14 -1.36 -4.44
N ASP A 97 3.73 -2.31 -5.15
CA ASP A 97 3.92 -2.20 -6.59
C ASP A 97 2.59 -2.21 -7.35
N TYR A 98 1.66 -3.06 -6.92
CA TYR A 98 0.32 -3.07 -7.49
C TYR A 98 -0.37 -1.72 -7.29
N MET A 99 -0.29 -1.13 -6.09
CA MET A 99 -0.88 0.18 -5.79
C MET A 99 -0.30 1.27 -6.69
N ILE A 100 1.03 1.34 -6.84
CA ILE A 100 1.70 2.34 -7.68
C ILE A 100 1.27 2.19 -9.16
N TRP A 101 1.30 0.98 -9.71
CA TRP A 101 0.87 0.75 -11.10
C TRP A 101 -0.64 0.95 -11.30
N HIS A 102 -1.44 0.67 -10.29
CA HIS A 102 -2.87 0.92 -10.32
C HIS A 102 -3.19 2.41 -10.30
N ASP A 103 -2.44 3.22 -9.55
CA ASP A 103 -2.54 4.68 -9.54
C ASP A 103 -2.17 5.28 -10.92
N ASP A 104 -1.06 4.85 -11.52
CA ASP A 104 -0.66 5.25 -12.89
C ASP A 104 -1.75 4.94 -13.93
N LEU A 105 -2.37 3.76 -13.83
CA LEU A 105 -3.46 3.37 -14.73
C LEU A 105 -4.70 4.25 -14.52
N ALA A 106 -5.03 4.56 -13.26
CA ALA A 106 -6.12 5.45 -12.93
C ALA A 106 -5.88 6.87 -13.49
N ASP A 107 -4.66 7.39 -13.40
CA ASP A 107 -4.28 8.69 -13.96
C ASP A 107 -4.35 8.72 -15.49
N ALA A 108 -3.87 7.68 -16.17
CA ALA A 108 -3.99 7.57 -17.62
C ALA A 108 -5.46 7.58 -18.07
N ASP A 109 -6.34 6.88 -17.36
CA ASP A 109 -7.78 6.83 -17.64
C ASP A 109 -8.49 8.15 -17.31
N ARG A 110 -8.03 8.90 -16.29
CA ARG A 110 -8.55 10.24 -15.93
C ARG A 110 -8.35 11.26 -17.04
N VAL A 111 -7.21 11.19 -17.74
CA VAL A 111 -6.92 12.09 -18.88
C VAL A 111 -7.88 11.83 -20.05
N ASP A 112 -8.36 10.60 -20.21
CA ASP A 112 -9.18 10.19 -21.37
C ASP A 112 -10.70 10.21 -21.10
N ALA A 113 -11.14 10.32 -19.84
CA ALA A 113 -12.58 10.24 -19.53
C ALA A 113 -13.04 10.90 -18.22
N GLY A 114 -13.40 12.19 -18.30
CA GLY A 114 -14.03 12.92 -17.19
C GLY A 114 -15.28 12.24 -16.60
N ASP A 115 -16.17 11.68 -17.43
CA ASP A 115 -17.43 11.05 -16.97
C ASP A 115 -17.33 9.54 -16.69
N LYS A 116 -16.35 8.81 -17.25
CA LYS A 116 -16.21 7.36 -17.03
C LYS A 116 -15.59 7.02 -15.67
N TRP A 117 -14.81 7.94 -15.11
CA TRP A 117 -14.12 7.74 -13.82
C TRP A 117 -15.09 7.51 -12.66
N LYS A 118 -16.21 8.28 -12.58
CA LYS A 118 -17.27 8.07 -11.57
C LYS A 118 -17.90 6.69 -11.64
N ALA A 119 -17.96 6.08 -12.83
CA ALA A 119 -18.47 4.72 -13.01
C ALA A 119 -17.41 3.64 -12.73
N LEU A 120 -16.11 3.98 -12.83
CA LEU A 120 -14.99 3.06 -12.58
C LEU A 120 -14.67 2.97 -11.08
N SER A 121 -14.70 4.09 -10.35
CA SER A 121 -14.52 4.12 -8.89
C SER A 121 -15.72 3.54 -8.14
N ALA A 122 -16.95 3.85 -8.57
CA ALA A 122 -18.17 3.28 -7.99
C ALA A 122 -18.32 1.76 -8.21
N ARG A 123 -17.68 1.19 -9.24
CA ARG A 123 -17.64 -0.26 -9.50
C ARG A 123 -16.51 -1.00 -8.79
N ARG A 124 -15.47 -0.27 -8.36
CA ARG A 124 -14.33 -0.81 -7.60
C ARG A 124 -14.56 -0.79 -6.09
N SER A 125 -15.82 -0.72 -5.65
CA SER A 125 -16.16 -0.96 -4.25
C SER A 125 -15.77 -2.39 -3.91
N LEU A 126 -14.64 -2.50 -3.19
CA LEU A 126 -13.99 -3.73 -2.73
C LEU A 126 -14.88 -4.61 -1.82
N SER A 127 -16.15 -4.24 -1.64
CA SER A 127 -17.10 -4.83 -0.69
C SER A 127 -18.33 -5.50 -1.30
N ALA A 128 -18.54 -5.47 -2.63
CA ALA A 128 -19.76 -6.07 -3.20
C ALA A 128 -19.81 -7.62 -3.20
N ASN A 129 -18.72 -8.32 -2.86
CA ASN A 129 -18.67 -9.80 -2.94
C ASN A 129 -17.94 -10.49 -1.77
N PHE A 130 -18.04 -9.98 -0.55
CA PHE A 130 -17.83 -10.84 0.64
C PHE A 130 -19.00 -11.82 0.89
N ASN A 131 -19.98 -11.88 -0.02
CA ASN A 131 -20.87 -13.02 -0.19
C ASN A 131 -21.07 -13.29 -1.69
N VAL A 132 -21.00 -14.57 -2.07
CA VAL A 132 -21.03 -15.08 -3.45
C VAL A 132 -22.25 -14.59 -4.25
N GLY A 133 -22.03 -13.89 -5.37
CA GLY A 133 -23.05 -13.70 -6.43
C GLY A 133 -22.81 -12.52 -7.38
N ILE A 134 -22.08 -12.73 -8.48
CA ILE A 134 -21.88 -11.72 -9.53
C ILE A 134 -23.07 -11.72 -10.50
N ASP A 135 -23.87 -10.66 -10.51
CA ASP A 135 -24.75 -10.34 -11.65
C ASP A 135 -23.99 -9.46 -12.65
N SER A 136 -24.06 -9.86 -13.91
CA SER A 136 -23.19 -9.40 -15.00
C SER A 136 -23.97 -8.51 -15.94
N THR A 137 -24.00 -7.19 -15.73
CA THR A 137 -24.41 -6.26 -16.79
C THR A 137 -23.69 -4.91 -16.76
N SER A 138 -23.15 -4.54 -17.94
CA SER A 138 -22.72 -3.20 -18.43
C SER A 138 -21.23 -2.83 -18.39
N THR A 139 -20.49 -3.20 -19.43
CA THR A 139 -19.66 -2.34 -20.32
C THR A 139 -18.79 -1.20 -19.76
N LEU A 140 -17.63 -1.56 -19.22
CA LEU A 140 -16.31 -1.01 -19.60
C LEU A 140 -15.34 -2.19 -19.47
N SER A 141 -14.96 -2.79 -20.59
CA SER A 141 -14.30 -4.11 -20.62
C SER A 141 -12.82 -3.99 -20.24
N LEU A 142 -12.53 -3.93 -18.94
CA LEU A 142 -11.29 -4.52 -18.47
C LEU A 142 -11.33 -6.02 -18.80
N PRO A 143 -10.22 -6.63 -19.28
CA PRO A 143 -10.17 -8.07 -19.48
C PRO A 143 -10.58 -8.77 -18.17
N HIS A 144 -11.40 -9.82 -18.23
CA HIS A 144 -11.76 -10.66 -17.07
C HIS A 144 -10.54 -11.12 -16.25
N THR A 145 -9.36 -11.10 -16.86
CA THR A 145 -8.06 -11.45 -16.28
C THR A 145 -7.51 -10.40 -15.30
N SER A 146 -7.92 -9.13 -15.38
CA SER A 146 -7.50 -8.07 -14.44
C SER A 146 -8.14 -8.21 -13.06
N GLU A 147 -9.47 -8.37 -13.01
CA GLU A 147 -10.22 -8.71 -11.78
C GLU A 147 -9.68 -10.02 -11.17
N SER A 148 -9.21 -10.95 -12.01
CA SER A 148 -8.58 -12.17 -11.55
C SER A 148 -7.25 -11.95 -10.83
N LEU A 149 -6.45 -10.94 -11.22
CA LEU A 149 -5.17 -10.61 -10.59
C LEU A 149 -5.40 -9.99 -9.21
N GLU A 150 -6.25 -8.97 -9.14
CA GLU A 150 -6.61 -8.32 -7.88
C GLU A 150 -7.18 -9.32 -6.88
N ARG A 151 -8.12 -10.17 -7.31
CA ARG A 151 -8.68 -11.22 -6.46
C ARG A 151 -7.63 -12.22 -5.97
N ARG A 152 -6.67 -12.61 -6.82
CA ARG A 152 -5.56 -13.50 -6.39
C ARG A 152 -4.70 -12.84 -5.32
N MET A 153 -4.36 -11.58 -5.51
CA MET A 153 -3.59 -10.79 -4.55
C MET A 153 -4.33 -10.65 -3.22
N ILE A 154 -5.62 -10.30 -3.23
CA ILE A 154 -6.47 -10.21 -2.03
C ILE A 154 -6.50 -11.56 -1.29
N ASN A 155 -6.68 -12.67 -2.01
CA ASN A 155 -6.66 -13.99 -1.40
C ASN A 155 -5.32 -14.33 -0.76
N ARG A 156 -4.19 -13.93 -1.38
CA ARG A 156 -2.85 -14.11 -0.80
C ARG A 156 -2.67 -13.28 0.47
N LEU A 157 -3.17 -12.03 0.49
CA LEU A 157 -3.14 -11.17 1.69
C LEU A 157 -3.94 -11.78 2.85
N LEU A 158 -5.19 -12.18 2.59
CA LEU A 158 -6.06 -12.78 3.60
C LEU A 158 -5.49 -14.11 4.15
N ALA A 159 -4.86 -14.90 3.30
CA ALA A 159 -4.20 -16.14 3.71
C ALA A 159 -2.93 -15.89 4.54
N LEU A 160 -2.25 -14.76 4.34
CA LEU A 160 -1.06 -14.36 5.09
C LEU A 160 -1.42 -13.86 6.50
N ASP A 161 -2.34 -12.89 6.59
CA ASP A 161 -2.78 -12.28 7.85
C ASP A 161 -4.16 -11.64 7.65
N GLN A 162 -5.22 -12.38 7.99
CA GLN A 162 -6.60 -11.93 7.75
C GLN A 162 -6.92 -10.59 8.45
N PRO A 163 -6.65 -10.38 9.74
CA PRO A 163 -6.91 -9.09 10.39
C PRO A 163 -6.18 -7.91 9.73
N ALA A 164 -4.88 -8.05 9.47
CA ALA A 164 -4.09 -6.97 8.86
C ALA A 164 -4.54 -6.73 7.41
N ALA A 165 -4.83 -7.78 6.65
CA ALA A 165 -5.38 -7.68 5.30
C ALA A 165 -6.74 -6.99 5.30
N SER A 166 -7.65 -7.32 6.23
CA SER A 166 -8.94 -6.63 6.33
C SER A 166 -8.78 -5.14 6.63
N ALA A 167 -7.84 -4.76 7.50
CA ALA A 167 -7.54 -3.35 7.78
C ALA A 167 -6.98 -2.63 6.53
N LEU A 168 -6.06 -3.27 5.81
CA LEU A 168 -5.52 -2.74 4.54
C LEU A 168 -6.62 -2.55 3.50
N LEU A 169 -7.48 -3.55 3.28
CA LEU A 169 -8.56 -3.48 2.31
C LEU A 169 -9.60 -2.39 2.66
N HIS A 170 -9.81 -2.14 3.95
CA HIS A 170 -10.65 -1.04 4.40
C HIS A 170 -10.03 0.32 4.04
N GLU A 171 -8.74 0.53 4.33
CA GLU A 171 -8.04 1.77 3.95
C GLU A 171 -7.99 1.96 2.44
N TRP A 172 -7.94 0.87 1.66
CA TRP A 172 -7.99 0.93 0.21
C TRP A 172 -9.36 1.41 -0.30
N GLU A 173 -10.46 0.92 0.28
CA GLU A 173 -11.80 1.41 -0.05
C GLU A 173 -11.96 2.91 0.23
N LEU A 174 -11.38 3.39 1.34
CA LEU A 174 -11.33 4.81 1.66
C LEU A 174 -10.50 5.59 0.62
N TYR A 175 -9.27 5.15 0.33
CA TYR A 175 -8.44 5.77 -0.72
C TYR A 175 -9.19 5.86 -2.05
N ALA A 176 -9.85 4.79 -2.50
CA ALA A 176 -10.59 4.78 -3.75
C ALA A 176 -11.72 5.83 -3.78
N THR A 177 -12.35 6.07 -2.63
CA THR A 177 -13.38 7.11 -2.47
C THR A 177 -12.77 8.51 -2.57
N TYR A 178 -11.72 8.81 -1.81
CA TYR A 178 -11.07 10.13 -1.84
C TYR A 178 -10.45 10.44 -3.21
N SER A 179 -9.74 9.46 -3.77
CA SER A 179 -9.11 9.53 -5.09
C SER A 179 -10.16 9.73 -6.21
N ALA A 180 -11.40 9.26 -6.02
CA ALA A 180 -12.49 9.53 -6.95
C ALA A 180 -12.92 11.01 -6.97
N GLU A 181 -12.87 11.67 -5.84
CA GLU A 181 -13.30 13.07 -5.65
C GLU A 181 -12.21 14.08 -6.06
N SER A 182 -10.93 13.69 -6.01
CA SER A 182 -9.76 14.56 -6.21
C SER A 182 -9.79 15.38 -7.50
N PHE A 183 -10.23 14.78 -8.60
CA PHE A 183 -10.12 15.40 -9.93
C PHE A 183 -10.95 16.68 -10.10
N ALA A 184 -12.10 16.76 -9.43
CA ALA A 184 -13.03 17.89 -9.57
C ALA A 184 -12.99 18.86 -8.38
N LYS A 185 -12.11 18.62 -7.42
CA LYS A 185 -12.09 19.34 -6.15
C LYS A 185 -11.08 20.48 -6.20
N GLU A 186 -11.59 21.70 -6.07
CA GLU A 186 -10.76 22.86 -5.80
C GLU A 186 -10.63 23.04 -4.29
N PHE A 187 -9.43 23.38 -3.82
CA PHE A 187 -9.14 23.60 -2.40
C PHE A 187 -8.91 25.09 -2.15
N PRO A 188 -9.82 25.79 -1.46
CA PRO A 188 -9.66 27.20 -1.10
C PRO A 188 -8.49 27.48 -0.17
N THR A 189 -8.08 26.49 0.63
CA THR A 189 -7.02 26.61 1.63
C THR A 189 -6.06 25.43 1.57
N LEU A 190 -4.84 25.64 2.08
CA LEU A 190 -3.85 24.58 2.21
C LEU A 190 -4.30 23.52 3.22
N ASP A 191 -4.99 23.90 4.29
CA ASP A 191 -5.46 22.96 5.32
C ASP A 191 -6.47 21.96 4.74
N GLU A 192 -7.45 22.45 3.96
CA GLU A 192 -8.41 21.59 3.25
C GLU A 192 -7.72 20.68 2.22
N TYR A 193 -6.69 21.20 1.53
CA TYR A 193 -5.88 20.37 0.64
C TYR A 193 -5.13 19.29 1.41
N ILE A 194 -4.52 19.60 2.55
CA ILE A 194 -3.76 18.64 3.37
C ILE A 194 -4.67 17.54 3.89
N GLU A 195 -5.86 17.87 4.40
CA GLU A 195 -6.83 16.87 4.89
C GLU A 195 -7.24 15.90 3.77
N HIS A 196 -7.49 16.42 2.58
CA HIS A 196 -7.80 15.58 1.41
C HIS A 196 -6.59 14.77 0.95
N ARG A 197 -5.43 15.42 0.84
CA ARG A 197 -4.19 14.82 0.36
C ARG A 197 -3.68 13.75 1.33
N PHE A 198 -4.00 13.82 2.61
CA PHE A 198 -3.70 12.74 3.56
C PHE A 198 -4.24 11.39 3.09
N TYR A 199 -5.47 11.35 2.56
CA TYR A 199 -6.07 10.13 2.02
C TYR A 199 -5.71 9.87 0.56
N ASP A 200 -5.74 10.92 -0.28
CA ASP A 200 -5.43 10.81 -1.71
C ASP A 200 -3.96 10.49 -2.00
N ALA A 201 -3.05 10.84 -1.08
CA ALA A 201 -1.64 10.45 -1.12
C ALA A 201 -1.38 9.09 -0.47
N ASP A 202 -2.42 8.30 -0.24
CA ASP A 202 -2.36 6.93 0.29
C ASP A 202 -1.69 6.75 1.66
N LEU A 203 -1.47 7.80 2.47
CA LEU A 203 -0.75 7.69 3.76
C LEU A 203 -1.36 6.61 4.70
N PRO A 204 -2.68 6.55 4.93
CA PRO A 204 -3.28 5.50 5.75
C PRO A 204 -3.09 4.10 5.16
N LEU A 205 -3.16 3.99 3.83
CA LEU A 205 -3.00 2.73 3.13
C LEU A 205 -1.54 2.25 3.22
N TYR A 206 -0.57 3.15 3.03
CA TYR A 206 0.84 2.89 3.26
C TYR A 206 1.12 2.48 4.71
N TYR A 207 0.47 3.13 5.69
CA TYR A 207 0.54 2.72 7.08
C TYR A 207 -0.02 1.31 7.30
N ALA A 208 -1.15 0.96 6.67
CA ALA A 208 -1.72 -0.38 6.78
C ALA A 208 -0.81 -1.47 6.16
N VAL A 209 -0.15 -1.19 5.04
CA VAL A 209 0.89 -2.09 4.50
C VAL A 209 2.08 -2.20 5.46
N SER A 210 2.50 -1.09 6.05
CA SER A 210 3.57 -1.07 7.04
C SER A 210 3.21 -1.91 8.27
N ALA A 211 1.98 -1.77 8.76
CA ALA A 211 1.44 -2.59 9.85
C ALA A 211 1.40 -4.06 9.47
N LEU A 212 0.93 -4.42 8.27
CA LEU A 212 1.02 -5.79 7.75
C LEU A 212 2.47 -6.29 7.80
N GLY A 213 3.44 -5.47 7.41
CA GLY A 213 4.86 -5.84 7.37
C GLY A 213 5.50 -6.10 8.74
N VAL A 214 5.16 -5.31 9.77
CA VAL A 214 5.87 -5.34 11.07
C VAL A 214 5.05 -5.93 12.22
N THR A 215 3.74 -6.07 12.07
CA THR A 215 2.92 -6.56 13.18
C THR A 215 2.94 -8.08 13.26
N CYS A 216 3.47 -8.60 14.36
CA CYS A 216 3.00 -9.85 14.94
C CYS A 216 1.80 -9.51 15.81
N LEU A 217 0.63 -9.14 15.26
CA LEU A 217 -0.55 -9.05 16.12
C LEU A 217 -0.87 -10.48 16.60
N PRO A 218 -0.71 -10.82 17.90
CA PRO A 218 -1.38 -12.01 18.39
C PRO A 218 -2.88 -11.79 18.18
N LEU A 219 -3.56 -12.81 17.64
CA LEU A 219 -5.01 -12.91 17.55
C LEU A 219 -5.60 -12.91 18.98
N THR A 220 -5.63 -11.77 19.64
CA THR A 220 -6.55 -11.57 20.76
C THR A 220 -7.75 -10.84 20.20
N PRO A 221 -8.94 -11.48 20.16
CA PRO A 221 -10.18 -10.76 19.93
C PRO A 221 -10.23 -9.64 20.97
N GLN A 222 -10.35 -8.40 20.50
CA GLN A 222 -10.76 -7.33 21.41
C GLN A 222 -12.12 -7.75 21.96
N SER A 223 -12.15 -8.17 23.22
CA SER A 223 -13.39 -8.25 23.98
C SER A 223 -13.95 -6.84 23.99
N ASN A 224 -15.02 -6.61 23.22
CA ASN A 224 -15.80 -5.39 23.31
C ASN A 224 -16.08 -5.13 24.80
N PRO A 225 -15.79 -3.93 25.34
CA PRO A 225 -16.30 -3.58 26.65
C PRO A 225 -17.82 -3.64 26.58
N SER A 226 -18.40 -4.57 27.35
CA SER A 226 -19.85 -4.74 27.43
C SER A 226 -20.47 -3.41 27.85
N PRO A 227 -21.48 -2.88 27.12
CA PRO A 227 -22.19 -1.71 27.57
C PRO A 227 -23.07 -2.13 28.75
N HIS A 228 -22.75 -1.62 29.93
CA HIS A 228 -23.60 -1.47 31.11
C HIS A 228 -24.74 -2.49 31.32
N HIS A 229 -24.62 -3.28 32.40
CA HIS A 229 -25.68 -3.42 33.43
C HIS A 229 -25.07 -3.86 34.76
#